data_AF-A0A7V2EFE2-F1
#
_entry.id   AF-A0A7V2EFE2-F1
#
_cell.length_a   1.000
_cell.length_b   1.000
_cell.length_c   1.000
_cell.angle_alpha   90.00
_cell.angle_beta   90.00
_cell.angle_gamma   90.00
#
_symmetry.space_group_name_H-M   'P 1'
#
loop_
_entity.id
_entity.type
_entity.pdbx_description
1 polymer ?
#
loop_
_entity_poly.entity_id
_entity_poly.type
_entity_poly.pdbx_seq_one_letter_code
_entity_poly.pdbx_strand_id
1 'polypeptide(L)'
;KGAICSSSSNDPREFLGQYLLRMGLVDEEHLFQALLKQEQEHRPLGAILIELGLLAPDDLEKVLRQKAEETIYDLFLWDEGEFVFHEEPIPESLPVQLNLDVMGVLLEGARRSDEWERIRQVIPSPRTTFAPGPVPPADVTEARVVSLASEGRTAAAISFELHCSDFDAFTLLASLVQKRVLQVKIPGTAERPGDTVGTVKKLLAKAKSAELAGRLEEAEEAYEAVLLINPVHVQARKALIALRERSLTPASPFPVPVPARAADQPIPLEGIPKLAVTLEALSDQPLEPLEGFLLSRINGTWDVRSILKLCPQGQEAALEVLKGLVQKGLVRIESKAPASR
;
A
#
# COMPACT_ATOMS: atom_id res chain seq x y z
N LYS A 1 -11.36 36.41 -12.64
CA LYS A 1 -10.55 35.83 -11.55
C LYS A 1 -10.98 34.38 -11.42
N GLY A 2 -10.05 33.45 -11.55
CA GLY A 2 -10.31 32.01 -11.38
C GLY A 2 -9.46 31.48 -10.22
N ALA A 3 -9.86 30.36 -9.66
CA ALA A 3 -9.10 29.61 -8.67
C ALA A 3 -8.98 28.16 -9.14
N ILE A 4 -7.92 27.48 -8.71
CA ILE A 4 -7.77 26.05 -8.96
C ILE A 4 -8.57 25.30 -7.90
N CYS A 5 -9.58 24.53 -8.35
CA CYS A 5 -10.50 23.82 -7.47
C CYS A 5 -10.16 22.33 -7.31
N SER A 6 -9.52 21.73 -8.31
CA SER A 6 -9.18 20.31 -8.36
C SER A 6 -8.08 20.04 -9.39
N SER A 7 -7.38 18.91 -9.25
CA SER A 7 -6.49 18.38 -10.27
C SER A 7 -6.69 16.87 -10.44
N SER A 8 -6.37 16.36 -11.63
CA SER A 8 -6.33 14.93 -11.92
C SER A 8 -5.13 14.62 -12.79
N SER A 9 -4.45 13.52 -12.51
CA SER A 9 -3.35 13.01 -13.33
C SER A 9 -3.63 11.56 -13.67
N ASN A 10 -3.14 11.13 -14.82
CA ASN A 10 -3.16 9.73 -15.24
C ASN A 10 -1.86 8.99 -14.86
N ASP A 11 -0.87 9.68 -14.31
CA ASP A 11 0.34 9.06 -13.77
C ASP A 11 0.00 8.34 -12.46
N PRO A 12 0.21 7.02 -12.37
CA PRO A 12 -0.08 6.25 -11.17
C PRO A 12 0.67 6.72 -9.92
N ARG A 13 1.84 7.33 -10.08
CA ARG A 13 2.65 7.88 -8.98
C ARG A 13 1.99 9.12 -8.36
N GLU A 14 1.17 9.82 -9.14
CA GLU A 14 0.47 11.01 -8.70
C GLU A 14 -0.92 10.72 -8.11
N PHE A 15 -1.30 9.46 -7.96
CA PHE A 15 -2.59 9.10 -7.38
C PHE A 15 -2.66 9.45 -5.89
N LEU A 16 -3.84 9.86 -5.41
CA LEU A 16 -4.06 10.26 -4.01
C LEU A 16 -3.53 9.22 -3.01
N GLY A 17 -3.75 7.93 -3.28
CA GLY A 17 -3.26 6.84 -2.44
C GLY A 17 -1.74 6.87 -2.21
N GLN A 18 -0.96 7.23 -3.24
CA GLN A 18 0.50 7.32 -3.11
C GLN A 18 0.94 8.44 -2.18
N TYR A 19 0.27 9.59 -2.23
CA TYR A 19 0.54 10.69 -1.31
C TYR A 19 0.19 10.31 0.13
N LEU A 20 -0.93 9.62 0.34
CA LEU A 20 -1.35 9.17 1.67
C LEU A 20 -0.37 8.17 2.30
N LEU A 21 0.13 7.20 1.52
CA LEU A 21 1.19 6.29 1.94
C LEU A 21 2.49 7.04 2.23
N ARG A 22 2.91 7.90 1.29
CA ARG A 22 4.15 8.67 1.40
C ARG A 22 4.14 9.53 2.65
N MET A 23 3.00 10.08 3.07
CA MET A 23 2.90 10.88 4.30
C MET A 23 2.65 10.07 5.57
N GLY A 24 2.52 8.74 5.47
CA GLY A 24 2.20 7.87 6.59
C GLY A 24 0.80 8.10 7.19
N LEU A 25 -0.11 8.71 6.43
CA LEU A 25 -1.48 8.99 6.88
C LEU A 25 -2.37 7.75 6.80
N VAL A 26 -2.03 6.83 5.90
CA VAL A 26 -2.70 5.54 5.71
C VAL A 26 -1.60 4.51 5.42
N ASP A 27 -1.80 3.25 5.80
CA ASP A 27 -0.90 2.15 5.41
C ASP A 27 -1.40 1.41 4.15
N GLU A 28 -0.58 0.49 3.65
CA GLU A 28 -0.86 -0.24 2.42
C GLU A 28 -2.08 -1.18 2.50
N GLU A 29 -2.41 -1.66 3.70
CA GLU A 29 -3.55 -2.56 3.91
C GLU A 29 -4.85 -1.76 3.92
N HIS A 30 -4.91 -0.72 4.75
CA HIS A 30 -6.04 0.20 4.84
C HIS A 30 -6.35 0.86 3.49
N LEU A 31 -5.32 1.31 2.77
CA LEU A 31 -5.49 1.89 1.45
C LEU A 31 -6.03 0.87 0.44
N PHE A 32 -5.54 -0.37 0.48
CA PHE A 32 -6.06 -1.43 -0.40
C PHE A 32 -7.53 -1.73 -0.12
N GLN A 33 -7.94 -1.83 1.14
CA GLN A 33 -9.35 -2.03 1.49
C GLN A 33 -10.23 -0.87 1.00
N ALA A 34 -9.76 0.38 1.15
CA ALA A 34 -10.48 1.54 0.65
C ALA A 34 -10.59 1.55 -0.90
N LEU A 35 -9.53 1.13 -1.61
CA LEU A 35 -9.54 0.99 -3.07
C LEU A 35 -10.48 -0.12 -3.55
N LEU A 36 -10.60 -1.24 -2.82
CA LEU A 36 -11.58 -2.29 -3.12
C LEU A 36 -13.01 -1.76 -2.98
N LYS A 37 -13.29 -1.02 -1.91
CA LYS A 37 -14.60 -0.38 -1.69
C LYS A 37 -14.90 0.68 -2.76
N GLN A 38 -13.88 1.43 -3.18
CA GLN A 38 -14.00 2.40 -4.28
C GLN A 38 -14.41 1.74 -5.60
N GLU A 39 -13.84 0.57 -5.93
CA GLU A 39 -14.19 -0.17 -7.15
C GLU A 39 -15.65 -0.65 -7.15
N GLN A 40 -16.19 -0.97 -5.97
CA GLN A 40 -17.58 -1.43 -5.80
C GLN A 40 -18.59 -0.27 -5.77
N GLU A 41 -18.25 0.82 -5.08
CA GLU A 41 -19.19 1.94 -4.83
C GLU A 41 -19.03 3.10 -5.82
N HIS A 42 -17.94 3.14 -6.59
CA HIS A 42 -17.60 4.24 -7.50
C HIS A 42 -17.57 5.63 -6.84
N ARG A 43 -17.24 5.68 -5.55
CA ARG A 43 -17.13 6.91 -4.75
C ARG A 43 -15.69 7.43 -4.67
N PRO A 44 -15.46 8.72 -4.38
CA PRO A 44 -14.11 9.25 -4.18
C PRO A 44 -13.38 8.54 -3.03
N LEU A 45 -12.13 8.13 -3.27
CA LEU A 45 -11.29 7.42 -2.30
C LEU A 45 -11.17 8.17 -0.95
N GLY A 46 -10.97 9.49 -1.00
CA GLY A 46 -10.86 10.31 0.21
C GLY A 46 -12.13 10.27 1.08
N ALA A 47 -13.31 10.25 0.46
CA ALA A 47 -14.58 10.15 1.19
C ALA A 47 -14.73 8.77 1.86
N ILE A 48 -14.31 7.70 1.18
CA ILE A 48 -14.30 6.35 1.73
C ILE A 48 -13.36 6.24 2.93
N LEU A 49 -12.15 6.81 2.82
CA LEU A 49 -11.18 6.79 3.92
C LEU A 49 -11.66 7.56 5.16
N ILE A 50 -12.33 8.69 4.97
CA ILE A 50 -12.96 9.45 6.07
C ILE A 50 -14.09 8.63 6.71
N GLU A 51 -14.96 8.02 5.90
CA GLU A 51 -16.09 7.20 6.40
C GLU A 51 -15.60 5.99 7.22
N LEU A 52 -14.50 5.37 6.79
CA LEU A 52 -13.87 4.26 7.51
C LEU A 52 -13.12 4.71 8.78
N GLY A 53 -13.03 6.01 9.05
CA GLY A 53 -12.28 6.56 10.18
C GLY A 53 -10.76 6.46 10.03
N LEU A 54 -10.27 6.24 8.81
CA LEU A 54 -8.86 6.03 8.48
C LEU A 54 -8.13 7.32 8.11
N LEU A 55 -8.85 8.40 7.80
CA LEU A 55 -8.28 9.69 7.42
C LEU A 55 -9.12 10.83 7.98
N ALA A 56 -8.48 11.86 8.55
CA ALA A 56 -9.17 13.07 8.97
C ALA A 56 -9.48 13.98 7.76
N PRO A 57 -10.62 14.69 7.75
CA PRO A 57 -10.96 15.62 6.66
C PRO A 57 -9.90 16.71 6.43
N ASP A 58 -9.35 17.28 7.49
CA ASP A 58 -8.32 18.33 7.41
C ASP A 58 -7.03 17.81 6.78
N ASP A 59 -6.67 16.55 7.03
CA ASP A 59 -5.49 15.93 6.43
C ASP A 59 -5.73 15.59 4.96
N LEU A 60 -6.95 15.15 4.60
CA LEU A 60 -7.34 14.99 3.20
C LEU A 60 -7.21 16.31 2.44
N GLU A 61 -7.64 17.44 3.01
CA GLU A 61 -7.50 18.74 2.36
C GLU A 61 -6.03 19.12 2.10
N LYS A 62 -5.17 18.96 3.12
CA LYS A 62 -3.72 19.23 2.96
C LYS A 62 -3.10 18.39 1.87
N VAL A 63 -3.42 17.09 1.85
CA VAL A 63 -2.90 16.15 0.84
C VAL A 63 -3.38 16.51 -0.55
N LEU A 64 -4.67 16.83 -0.70
CA LEU A 64 -5.25 17.24 -2.00
C LEU A 64 -4.64 18.55 -2.50
N ARG A 65 -4.40 19.52 -1.61
CA ARG A 65 -3.69 20.76 -1.94
C ARG A 65 -2.29 20.47 -2.48
N GLN A 66 -1.49 19.72 -1.71
CA GLN A 66 -0.13 19.37 -2.11
C GLN A 66 -0.10 18.58 -3.42
N LYS A 67 -0.99 17.59 -3.58
CA LYS A 67 -1.12 16.83 -4.82
C LYS A 67 -1.48 17.74 -6.00
N ALA A 68 -2.38 18.72 -5.81
CA ALA A 68 -2.74 19.65 -6.87
C ALA A 68 -1.59 20.56 -7.28
N GLU A 69 -0.84 21.08 -6.31
CA GLU A 69 0.37 21.86 -6.55
C GLU A 69 1.44 21.04 -7.28
N GLU A 70 1.78 19.84 -6.79
CA GLU A 70 2.77 18.94 -7.43
C GLU A 70 2.38 18.58 -8.87
N THR A 71 1.13 18.14 -9.11
CA THR A 71 0.64 17.84 -10.47
C THR A 71 0.76 19.05 -11.41
N ILE A 72 0.54 20.27 -10.91
CA ILE A 72 0.67 21.48 -11.74
C ILE A 72 2.14 21.84 -11.98
N TYR A 73 2.99 21.70 -10.96
CA TYR A 73 4.42 21.95 -11.10
C TYR A 73 5.10 21.00 -12.07
N ASP A 74 4.62 19.75 -12.16
CA ASP A 74 5.12 18.78 -13.14
C ASP A 74 4.93 19.26 -14.59
N LEU A 75 3.90 20.07 -14.87
CA LEU A 75 3.69 20.66 -16.20
C LEU A 75 4.82 21.61 -16.62
N PHE A 76 5.51 22.25 -15.66
CA PHE A 76 6.63 23.15 -15.95
C PHE A 76 7.89 22.39 -16.39
N LEU A 77 7.92 21.07 -16.20
CA LEU A 77 9.01 20.20 -16.63
C LEU A 77 8.81 19.65 -18.05
N TRP A 78 7.69 19.96 -18.70
CA TRP A 78 7.37 19.48 -20.05
C TRP A 78 7.99 20.42 -21.09
N ASP A 79 8.80 19.87 -21.99
CA ASP A 79 9.36 20.63 -23.11
C ASP A 79 8.28 20.97 -24.16
N GLU A 80 7.33 20.07 -24.37
CA GLU A 80 6.26 20.16 -25.37
C GLU A 80 4.97 19.53 -24.82
N GLY A 81 3.80 20.02 -25.24
CA GLY A 81 2.50 19.49 -24.83
C GLY A 81 1.31 20.08 -25.61
N GLU A 82 0.18 19.37 -25.58
CA GLU A 82 -1.09 19.84 -26.14
C GLU A 82 -2.09 20.07 -25.01
N PHE A 83 -2.92 21.11 -25.13
CA PHE A 83 -3.99 21.39 -24.17
C PHE A 83 -5.31 21.66 -24.90
N VAL A 84 -6.41 21.33 -24.23
CA VAL A 84 -7.77 21.60 -24.69
C VAL A 84 -8.54 22.24 -23.54
N PHE A 85 -9.35 23.25 -23.86
CA PHE A 85 -10.23 23.88 -22.89
C PHE A 85 -11.64 23.31 -23.02
N HIS A 86 -12.19 22.84 -21.91
CA HIS A 86 -13.58 22.40 -21.80
C HIS A 86 -14.31 23.29 -20.80
N GLU A 87 -15.42 23.88 -21.22
CA GLU A 87 -16.28 24.65 -20.33
C GLU A 87 -17.28 23.70 -19.67
N GLU A 88 -17.03 23.38 -18.40
CA GLU A 88 -17.85 22.46 -17.62
C GLU A 88 -18.32 23.12 -16.32
N PRO A 89 -19.52 22.77 -15.82
CA PRO A 89 -19.98 23.24 -14.52
C PRO A 89 -19.12 22.63 -13.40
N ILE A 90 -18.80 23.45 -12.38
CA ILE A 90 -18.07 22.98 -11.21
C ILE A 90 -18.96 22.00 -10.44
N PRO A 91 -18.49 20.78 -10.11
CA PRO A 91 -19.29 19.83 -9.34
C PRO A 91 -19.64 20.38 -7.96
N GLU A 92 -20.94 20.44 -7.65
CA GLU A 92 -21.43 21.03 -6.38
C GLU A 92 -21.09 20.18 -5.14
N SER A 93 -20.75 18.90 -5.31
CA SER A 93 -20.64 17.89 -4.24
C SER A 93 -19.24 17.30 -4.04
N LEU A 94 -18.18 18.11 -4.19
CA LEU A 94 -16.84 17.65 -3.82
C LEU A 94 -16.69 17.57 -2.28
N PRO A 95 -16.15 16.47 -1.72
CA PRO A 95 -15.93 16.34 -0.27
C PRO A 95 -15.00 17.42 0.31
N VAL A 96 -14.09 17.93 -0.53
CA VAL A 96 -13.15 19.00 -0.23
C VAL A 96 -13.07 19.91 -1.44
N GLN A 97 -13.20 21.22 -1.24
CA GLN A 97 -13.01 22.23 -2.28
C GLN A 97 -11.68 22.93 -2.07
N LEU A 98 -10.78 22.82 -3.04
CA LEU A 98 -9.54 23.59 -3.03
C LEU A 98 -9.82 25.01 -3.52
N ASN A 99 -9.03 25.96 -3.04
CA ASN A 99 -9.05 27.33 -3.50
C ASN A 99 -7.61 27.83 -3.59
N LEU A 100 -6.89 27.38 -4.63
CA LEU A 100 -5.49 27.78 -4.83
C LEU A 100 -5.44 29.00 -5.75
N ASP A 101 -4.60 29.95 -5.37
CA ASP A 101 -4.33 31.14 -6.18
C ASP A 101 -3.53 30.76 -7.42
N VAL A 102 -4.12 31.04 -8.59
CA VAL A 102 -3.52 30.70 -9.88
C VAL A 102 -2.16 31.37 -10.04
N MET A 103 -2.04 32.65 -9.66
CA MET A 103 -0.79 33.40 -9.85
C MET A 103 0.32 32.87 -8.94
N GLY A 104 0.00 32.60 -7.67
CA GLY A 104 0.94 32.01 -6.71
C GLY A 104 1.47 30.65 -7.19
N VAL A 105 0.59 29.78 -7.68
CA VAL A 105 0.99 28.48 -8.24
C VAL A 105 1.87 28.66 -9.48
N LEU A 106 1.55 29.58 -10.39
CA LEU A 106 2.36 29.81 -11.58
C LEU A 106 3.77 30.34 -11.26
N LEU A 107 3.88 31.30 -10.34
CA LEU A 107 5.17 31.87 -9.93
C LEU A 107 6.04 30.85 -9.20
N GLU A 108 5.44 30.05 -8.31
CA GLU A 108 6.17 28.99 -7.62
C GLU A 108 6.57 27.88 -8.60
N GLY A 109 5.72 27.50 -9.55
CA GLY A 109 6.05 26.53 -10.59
C GLY A 109 7.26 26.95 -11.43
N ALA A 110 7.30 28.21 -11.87
CA ALA A 110 8.44 28.76 -12.60
C ALA A 110 9.73 28.72 -11.76
N ARG A 111 9.66 29.18 -10.50
CA ARG A 111 10.80 29.15 -9.56
C ARG A 111 11.31 27.73 -9.32
N ARG A 112 10.40 26.76 -9.17
CA ARG A 112 10.74 25.34 -8.99
C ARG A 112 11.40 24.77 -10.23
N SER A 113 10.95 25.11 -11.43
CA SER A 113 11.57 24.66 -12.69
C SER A 113 13.03 25.11 -12.78
N ASP A 114 13.30 26.39 -12.56
CA ASP A 114 14.67 26.95 -12.55
C ASP A 114 15.57 26.26 -11.52
N GLU A 115 15.04 26.00 -10.31
CA GLU A 115 15.80 25.33 -9.25
C GLU A 115 16.03 23.85 -9.58
N TRP A 116 15.06 23.19 -10.20
CA TRP A 116 15.15 21.79 -10.61
C TRP A 116 16.24 21.57 -11.66
N GLU A 117 16.42 22.50 -12.59
CA GLU A 117 17.53 22.47 -13.54
C GLU A 117 18.89 22.49 -12.84
N ARG A 118 19.05 23.32 -11.80
CA ARG A 118 20.29 23.38 -11.00
C ARG A 118 20.50 22.11 -10.19
N ILE A 119 19.44 21.58 -9.58
CA ILE A 119 19.47 20.31 -8.85
C ILE A 119 19.96 19.20 -9.76
N ARG A 120 19.45 19.11 -11.00
CA ARG A 120 19.85 18.08 -11.98
C ARG A 120 21.32 18.14 -12.40
N GLN A 121 21.99 19.29 -12.26
CA GLN A 121 23.43 19.39 -12.50
C GLN A 121 24.25 18.68 -11.42
N VAL A 122 23.72 18.58 -10.20
CA VAL A 122 24.37 17.95 -9.04
C VAL A 122 23.86 16.53 -8.80
N ILE A 123 22.57 16.31 -8.99
CA ILE A 123 21.84 15.05 -8.79
C ILE A 123 21.16 14.70 -10.12
N PRO A 124 21.87 14.04 -11.05
CA PRO A 124 21.36 13.85 -12.42
C PRO A 124 20.21 12.86 -12.52
N SER A 125 20.00 12.02 -11.50
CA SER A 125 19.05 10.92 -11.54
C SER A 125 18.43 10.67 -10.17
N PRO A 126 17.15 10.24 -10.10
CA PRO A 126 16.58 9.74 -8.85
C PRO A 126 17.32 8.51 -8.29
N ARG A 127 18.12 7.84 -9.12
CA ARG A 127 18.97 6.71 -8.74
C ARG A 127 20.33 7.14 -8.20
N THR A 128 20.60 8.44 -8.10
CA THR A 128 21.83 8.95 -7.47
C THR A 128 21.93 8.43 -6.04
N THR A 129 23.08 7.86 -5.67
CA THR A 129 23.40 7.49 -4.28
C THR A 129 24.48 8.41 -3.73
N PHE A 130 24.53 8.54 -2.41
CA PHE A 130 25.42 9.46 -1.72
C PHE A 130 26.33 8.71 -0.73
N ALA A 131 27.36 9.39 -0.27
CA ALA A 131 28.18 9.01 0.87
C ALA A 131 28.31 10.21 1.83
N PRO A 132 28.56 9.98 3.14
CA PRO A 132 28.85 11.05 4.07
C PRO A 132 30.05 11.89 3.61
N GLY A 133 29.90 13.21 3.67
CA GLY A 133 30.97 14.16 3.40
C GLY A 133 31.77 14.51 4.66
N PRO A 134 32.78 15.40 4.54
CA PRO A 134 33.63 15.81 5.67
C PRO A 134 32.92 16.74 6.67
N VAL A 135 31.81 17.37 6.28
CA VAL A 135 31.06 18.28 7.15
C VAL A 135 29.99 17.49 7.90
N PRO A 136 29.90 17.60 9.25
CA PRO A 136 28.87 16.90 10.01
C PRO A 136 27.48 17.50 9.73
N PRO A 137 26.39 16.71 9.87
CA PRO A 137 25.04 17.21 9.77
C PRO A 137 24.75 18.25 10.87
N ALA A 138 24.02 19.30 10.53
CA ALA A 138 23.71 20.40 11.45
C ALA A 138 22.52 20.11 12.38
N ASP A 139 21.61 19.23 11.97
CA ASP A 139 20.40 18.89 12.70
C ASP A 139 19.99 17.41 12.55
N VAL A 140 18.89 17.04 13.21
CA VAL A 140 18.35 15.67 13.23
C VAL A 140 17.90 15.22 11.84
N THR A 141 17.36 16.12 11.02
CA THR A 141 16.90 15.82 9.67
C THR A 141 18.09 15.54 8.76
N GLU A 142 19.10 16.42 8.76
CA GLU A 142 20.34 16.20 8.02
C GLU A 142 21.03 14.89 8.47
N ALA A 143 21.05 14.60 9.78
CA ALA A 143 21.61 13.36 10.31
C ALA A 143 20.86 12.12 9.83
N ARG A 144 19.52 12.17 9.77
CA ARG A 144 18.69 11.09 9.19
C ARG A 144 19.04 10.86 7.72
N VAL A 145 19.16 11.93 6.94
CA VAL A 145 19.55 11.82 5.52
C VAL A 145 20.94 11.21 5.36
N VAL A 146 21.92 11.63 6.19
CA VAL A 146 23.28 11.06 6.18
C VAL A 146 23.26 9.56 6.53
N SER A 147 22.42 9.14 7.47
CA SER A 147 22.24 7.71 7.80
C SER A 147 21.73 6.92 6.60
N LEU A 148 20.65 7.38 5.96
CA LEU A 148 20.07 6.73 4.78
C LEU A 148 21.05 6.69 3.61
N ALA A 149 21.81 7.78 3.40
CA ALA A 149 22.87 7.81 2.41
C ALA A 149 23.96 6.75 2.69
N SER A 150 24.33 6.57 3.96
CA SER A 150 25.35 5.59 4.38
C SER A 150 24.92 4.15 4.11
N GLU A 151 23.62 3.86 4.15
CA GLU A 151 23.04 2.57 3.75
C GLU A 151 23.05 2.34 2.23
N GLY A 152 23.46 3.33 1.43
CA GLY A 152 23.47 3.24 -0.03
C GLY A 152 22.11 3.46 -0.68
N ARG A 153 21.17 4.10 0.03
CA ARG A 153 19.86 4.47 -0.53
C ARG A 153 20.00 5.47 -1.68
N THR A 154 19.11 5.38 -2.66
CA THR A 154 19.01 6.33 -3.77
C THR A 154 18.30 7.62 -3.35
N ALA A 155 18.45 8.70 -4.11
CA ALA A 155 17.73 9.96 -3.89
C ALA A 155 16.21 9.74 -3.82
N ALA A 156 15.65 8.91 -4.70
CA ALA A 156 14.24 8.53 -4.67
C ALA A 156 13.86 7.76 -3.39
N ALA A 157 14.68 6.82 -2.94
CA ALA A 157 14.40 6.06 -1.72
C ALA A 157 14.49 6.96 -0.47
N ILE A 158 15.42 7.92 -0.46
CA ILE A 158 15.52 8.92 0.60
C ILE A 158 14.28 9.82 0.60
N SER A 159 13.83 10.30 -0.57
CA SER A 159 12.60 11.09 -0.72
C SER A 159 11.38 10.38 -0.11
N PHE A 160 11.21 9.11 -0.46
CA PHE A 160 10.14 8.25 0.05
C PHE A 160 10.19 8.12 1.57
N GLU A 161 11.37 7.84 2.13
CA GLU A 161 11.59 7.64 3.57
C GLU A 161 11.41 8.95 4.37
N LEU A 162 11.72 10.10 3.78
CA LEU A 162 11.50 11.41 4.41
C LEU A 162 10.04 11.85 4.38
N HIS A 163 9.16 11.10 3.71
CA HIS A 163 7.73 11.39 3.62
C HIS A 163 7.41 12.77 3.01
N CYS A 164 8.22 13.22 2.06
CA CYS A 164 8.11 14.54 1.44
C CYS A 164 8.09 14.46 -0.10
N SER A 165 7.90 15.60 -0.77
CA SER A 165 7.91 15.65 -2.23
C SER A 165 9.32 15.41 -2.78
N ASP A 166 9.42 14.87 -4.01
CA ASP A 166 10.72 14.75 -4.69
C ASP A 166 11.40 16.10 -4.83
N PHE A 167 10.63 17.16 -5.07
CA PHE A 167 11.17 18.52 -5.14
C PHE A 167 11.87 18.92 -3.84
N ASP A 168 11.21 18.73 -2.69
CA ASP A 168 11.74 19.12 -1.38
C ASP A 168 12.93 18.24 -0.97
N ALA A 169 12.81 16.92 -1.18
CA ALA A 169 13.87 15.96 -0.88
C ALA A 169 15.14 16.26 -1.67
N PHE A 170 15.02 16.49 -2.97
CA PHE A 170 16.19 16.75 -3.82
C PHE A 170 16.78 18.14 -3.58
N THR A 171 15.95 19.13 -3.24
CA THR A 171 16.44 20.45 -2.79
C THR A 171 17.31 20.30 -1.54
N LEU A 172 16.86 19.52 -0.56
CA LEU A 172 17.64 19.20 0.64
C LEU A 172 18.93 18.46 0.29
N LEU A 173 18.85 17.39 -0.49
CA LEU A 173 20.02 16.60 -0.91
C LEU A 173 21.04 17.46 -1.67
N ALA A 174 20.61 18.30 -2.59
CA ALA A 174 21.49 19.18 -3.36
C ALA A 174 22.18 20.20 -2.44
N SER A 175 21.44 20.80 -1.50
CA SER A 175 21.99 21.68 -0.46
C SER A 175 23.04 20.97 0.39
N LEU A 176 22.80 19.73 0.82
CA LEU A 176 23.75 18.93 1.59
C LEU A 176 25.02 18.58 0.80
N VAL A 177 24.89 18.31 -0.50
CA VAL A 177 26.06 18.11 -1.38
C VAL A 177 26.86 19.40 -1.53
N GLN A 178 26.19 20.54 -1.75
CA GLN A 178 26.85 21.86 -1.86
C GLN A 178 27.59 22.22 -0.56
N LYS A 179 26.99 21.97 0.61
CA LYS A 179 27.60 22.15 1.94
C LYS A 179 28.69 21.13 2.25
N ARG A 180 28.89 20.10 1.43
CA ARG A 180 29.79 18.95 1.66
C ARG A 180 29.44 18.12 2.90
N VAL A 181 28.18 18.13 3.31
CA VAL A 181 27.64 17.16 4.28
C VAL A 181 27.43 15.80 3.62
N LEU A 182 27.08 15.81 2.33
CA LEU A 182 27.05 14.63 1.47
C LEU A 182 28.03 14.78 0.31
N GLN A 183 28.39 13.65 -0.28
CA GLN A 183 29.09 13.56 -1.56
C GLN A 183 28.33 12.61 -2.48
N VAL A 184 28.23 12.93 -3.76
CA VAL A 184 27.66 12.02 -4.76
C VAL A 184 28.59 10.82 -4.91
N LYS A 185 28.06 9.62 -4.70
CA LYS A 185 28.81 8.36 -4.80
C LYS A 185 28.62 7.73 -6.18
N ILE A 186 27.36 7.50 -6.56
CA ILE A 186 27.00 6.98 -7.89
C ILE A 186 25.91 7.91 -8.43
N PRO A 187 26.16 8.70 -9.48
CA PRO A 187 25.18 9.66 -10.00
C PRO A 187 23.94 8.99 -10.62
N GLY A 188 24.01 7.71 -10.98
CA GLY A 188 22.97 7.05 -11.77
C GLY A 188 22.97 7.56 -13.23
N THR A 189 22.26 6.88 -14.11
CA THR A 189 22.01 7.37 -15.47
C THR A 189 20.83 8.34 -15.45
N ALA A 190 20.94 9.45 -16.16
CA ALA A 190 19.84 10.38 -16.36
C ALA A 190 18.68 9.63 -17.05
N GLU A 191 17.65 9.29 -16.27
CA GLU A 191 16.39 8.79 -16.80
C GLU A 191 15.55 10.02 -17.13
N ARG A 192 15.09 10.13 -18.39
CA ARG A 192 13.99 11.05 -18.70
C ARG A 192 12.78 10.62 -17.88
N PRO A 193 11.84 11.51 -17.53
CA PRO A 193 10.53 11.11 -17.04
C PRO A 193 9.94 10.13 -18.05
N GLY A 194 10.09 8.84 -17.76
CA GLY A 194 9.71 7.77 -18.66
C GLY A 194 8.20 7.72 -18.69
N ASP A 195 7.65 7.34 -19.84
CA ASP A 195 6.23 7.01 -20.04
C ASP A 195 5.80 5.91 -19.05
N THR A 196 5.57 6.31 -17.81
CA THR A 196 5.31 5.44 -16.66
C THR A 196 3.96 4.77 -16.86
N VAL A 197 3.00 5.55 -17.39
CA VAL A 197 1.68 5.09 -17.83
C VAL A 197 1.80 4.00 -18.90
N GLY A 198 2.54 4.25 -19.98
CA GLY A 198 2.72 3.27 -21.05
C GLY A 198 3.57 2.08 -20.63
N THR A 199 4.52 2.25 -19.70
CA THR A 199 5.28 1.15 -19.09
C THR A 199 4.36 0.25 -18.28
N VAL A 200 3.53 0.80 -17.39
CA VAL A 200 2.53 0.04 -16.62
C VAL A 200 1.55 -0.67 -17.56
N LYS A 201 1.05 0.00 -18.61
CA LYS A 201 0.16 -0.62 -19.61
C LYS A 201 0.82 -1.82 -20.31
N LYS A 202 2.08 -1.67 -20.74
CA LYS A 202 2.84 -2.76 -21.40
C LYS A 202 3.06 -3.93 -20.46
N LEU A 203 3.42 -3.68 -19.20
CA LEU A 203 3.62 -4.72 -18.19
C LEU A 203 2.32 -5.46 -17.88
N LEU A 204 1.19 -4.76 -17.72
CA LEU A 204 -0.13 -5.38 -17.52
C LEU A 204 -0.55 -6.22 -18.73
N ALA A 205 -0.30 -5.75 -19.96
CA ALA A 205 -0.59 -6.52 -21.16
C ALA A 205 0.26 -7.80 -21.22
N LYS A 206 1.56 -7.70 -20.90
CA LYS A 206 2.47 -8.85 -20.77
C LYS A 206 1.93 -9.84 -19.73
N ALA A 207 1.60 -9.38 -18.52
CA ALA A 207 1.09 -10.20 -17.44
C ALA A 207 -0.19 -10.95 -17.82
N LYS A 208 -1.20 -10.26 -18.38
CA LYS A 208 -2.44 -10.87 -18.86
C LYS A 208 -2.21 -11.91 -19.96
N SER A 209 -1.29 -11.64 -20.88
CA SER A 209 -0.97 -12.59 -21.96
C SER A 209 -0.26 -13.84 -21.44
N ALA A 210 0.59 -13.72 -20.42
CA ALA A 210 1.25 -14.84 -19.77
C ALA A 210 0.25 -15.69 -18.97
N GLU A 211 -0.68 -15.03 -18.26
CA GLU A 211 -1.76 -15.70 -17.52
C GLU A 211 -2.67 -16.53 -18.45
N LEU A 212 -3.11 -15.95 -19.58
CA LEU A 212 -3.91 -16.65 -20.59
C LEU A 212 -3.16 -17.84 -21.22
N ALA A 213 -1.84 -17.75 -21.31
CA ALA A 213 -0.98 -18.81 -21.83
C ALA A 213 -0.58 -19.85 -20.77
N GLY A 214 -1.03 -19.73 -19.51
CA GLY A 214 -0.66 -20.62 -18.42
C GLY A 214 0.79 -20.49 -17.92
N ARG A 215 1.51 -19.45 -18.34
CA ARG A 215 2.89 -19.15 -17.90
C ARG A 215 2.84 -18.34 -16.59
N LEU A 216 2.55 -19.02 -15.48
CA LEU A 216 2.24 -18.37 -14.20
C LEU A 216 3.42 -17.56 -13.63
N GLU A 217 4.65 -18.09 -13.68
CA GLU A 217 5.85 -17.39 -13.17
C GLU A 217 6.09 -16.07 -13.90
N GLU A 218 5.95 -16.06 -15.24
CA GLU A 218 6.13 -14.84 -16.04
C GLU A 218 4.99 -13.83 -15.85
N ALA A 219 3.77 -14.32 -15.56
CA ALA A 219 2.66 -13.46 -15.18
C ALA A 219 2.91 -12.81 -13.81
N GLU A 220 3.40 -13.58 -12.83
CA GLU A 220 3.76 -13.11 -11.49
C GLU A 220 4.83 -12.02 -11.55
N GLU A 221 5.96 -12.27 -12.23
CA GLU A 221 7.05 -11.31 -12.41
C GLU A 221 6.56 -10.00 -13.05
N ALA A 222 5.70 -10.10 -14.07
CA ALA A 222 5.16 -8.92 -14.74
C ALA A 222 4.19 -8.11 -13.86
N TYR A 223 3.38 -8.76 -13.02
CA TYR A 223 2.53 -8.06 -12.05
C TYR A 223 3.35 -7.45 -10.90
N GLU A 224 4.40 -8.10 -10.43
CA GLU A 224 5.32 -7.53 -9.43
C GLU A 224 6.03 -6.28 -9.98
N ALA A 225 6.47 -6.31 -11.24
CA ALA A 225 7.05 -5.14 -11.91
C ALA A 225 6.07 -3.96 -12.01
N VAL A 226 4.76 -4.21 -12.14
CA VAL A 226 3.74 -3.15 -12.06
C VAL A 226 3.68 -2.56 -10.65
N LEU A 227 3.73 -3.40 -9.61
CA LEU A 227 3.68 -2.94 -8.22
C LEU A 227 4.95 -2.19 -7.79
N LEU A 228 6.10 -2.47 -8.40
CA LEU A 228 7.31 -1.64 -8.20
C LEU A 228 7.12 -0.20 -8.69
N ILE A 229 6.28 0.02 -9.70
CA ILE A 229 6.00 1.34 -10.28
C ILE A 229 4.80 2.00 -9.61
N ASN A 230 3.74 1.21 -9.35
CA ASN A 230 2.53 1.63 -8.67
C ASN A 230 2.17 0.61 -7.58
N PRO A 231 2.72 0.76 -6.36
CA PRO A 231 2.47 -0.17 -5.24
C PRO A 231 0.99 -0.41 -4.92
N VAL A 232 0.12 0.53 -5.26
CA VAL A 232 -1.31 0.47 -4.93
C VAL A 232 -2.18 0.02 -6.12
N HIS A 233 -1.56 -0.54 -7.16
CA HIS A 233 -2.29 -0.97 -8.36
C HIS A 233 -3.20 -2.17 -8.05
N VAL A 234 -4.49 -1.90 -7.81
CA VAL A 234 -5.51 -2.88 -7.40
C VAL A 234 -5.52 -4.12 -8.27
N GLN A 235 -5.53 -3.97 -9.60
CA GLN A 235 -5.61 -5.10 -10.52
C GLN A 235 -4.39 -6.03 -10.45
N ALA A 236 -3.18 -5.47 -10.35
CA ALA A 236 -1.94 -6.25 -10.28
C ALA A 236 -1.86 -6.97 -8.93
N ARG A 237 -2.22 -6.28 -7.83
CA ARG A 237 -2.25 -6.88 -6.49
C ARG A 237 -3.28 -8.02 -6.38
N LYS A 238 -4.49 -7.83 -6.92
CA LYS A 238 -5.51 -8.91 -7.01
C LYS A 238 -5.02 -10.09 -7.83
N ALA A 239 -4.38 -9.85 -8.97
CA ALA A 239 -3.90 -10.91 -9.84
C ALA A 239 -2.79 -11.73 -9.16
N LEU A 240 -1.86 -11.10 -8.43
CA LEU A 240 -0.85 -11.81 -7.65
C LEU A 240 -1.46 -12.67 -6.54
N ILE A 241 -2.44 -12.14 -5.81
CA ILE A 241 -3.18 -12.92 -4.80
C ILE A 241 -3.81 -14.15 -5.45
N ALA A 242 -4.54 -13.96 -6.56
CA ALA A 242 -5.19 -15.06 -7.28
C ALA A 242 -4.19 -16.08 -7.88
N LEU A 243 -3.02 -15.64 -8.36
CA LEU A 243 -1.97 -16.52 -8.87
C LEU A 243 -1.33 -17.34 -7.75
N ARG A 244 -1.06 -16.72 -6.59
CA ARG A 244 -0.52 -17.43 -5.42
C ARG A 244 -1.53 -18.45 -4.88
N GLU A 245 -2.81 -18.12 -4.85
CA GLU A 245 -3.90 -19.06 -4.52
C GLU A 245 -3.99 -20.24 -5.50
N ARG A 246 -3.72 -20.03 -6.80
CA ARG A 246 -3.67 -21.10 -7.81
C ARG A 246 -2.46 -22.00 -7.65
N SER A 247 -1.29 -21.43 -7.32
CA SER A 247 -0.07 -22.19 -7.01
C SER A 247 -0.21 -23.03 -5.72
N LEU A 248 -1.14 -22.65 -4.83
CA LEU A 248 -1.51 -23.40 -3.64
C LEU A 248 -2.51 -24.56 -3.91
N THR A 249 -2.95 -24.78 -5.15
CA THR A 249 -3.69 -26.01 -5.51
C THR A 249 -2.71 -27.16 -5.76
N PRO A 250 -2.62 -28.18 -4.88
CA PRO A 250 -1.62 -29.22 -5.03
C PRO A 250 -2.07 -30.26 -6.06
N ALA A 251 -1.23 -30.46 -7.07
CA ALA A 251 -1.22 -31.70 -7.82
C ALA A 251 -0.73 -32.84 -6.89
N SER A 252 -1.67 -33.70 -6.50
CA SER A 252 -1.52 -35.10 -6.05
C SER A 252 -1.45 -35.41 -4.52
N PRO A 253 -2.00 -36.57 -4.11
CA PRO A 253 -2.44 -36.86 -2.75
C PRO A 253 -1.41 -37.66 -1.95
N PHE A 254 -1.19 -37.32 -0.68
CA PHE A 254 -0.76 -38.30 0.34
C PHE A 254 -1.25 -37.89 1.73
N PRO A 255 -1.84 -38.81 2.51
CA PRO A 255 -2.31 -38.53 3.86
C PRO A 255 -1.21 -38.75 4.90
N VAL A 256 -1.22 -37.97 5.98
CA VAL A 256 -0.63 -38.39 7.26
C VAL A 256 -1.79 -38.75 8.20
N PRO A 257 -1.93 -40.01 8.65
CA PRO A 257 -2.98 -40.38 9.60
C PRO A 257 -2.61 -39.89 11.00
N VAL A 258 -3.49 -39.08 11.60
CA VAL A 258 -3.49 -38.84 13.06
C VAL A 258 -4.31 -39.98 13.71
N PRO A 259 -3.86 -40.61 14.82
CA PRO A 259 -4.54 -41.75 15.42
C PRO A 259 -5.98 -41.40 15.85
N ALA A 260 -6.93 -42.22 15.39
CA ALA A 260 -8.37 -42.11 15.54
C ALA A 260 -8.92 -42.32 16.97
N ARG A 261 -8.39 -41.64 17.98
CA ARG A 261 -8.86 -41.81 19.38
C ARG A 261 -9.35 -40.56 20.11
N ALA A 262 -9.42 -39.40 19.45
CA ALA A 262 -10.02 -38.18 20.03
C ALA A 262 -11.29 -37.69 19.29
N ALA A 263 -11.75 -38.41 18.26
CA ALA A 263 -12.71 -37.86 17.29
C ALA A 263 -14.20 -37.92 17.70
N ASP A 264 -14.57 -38.65 18.76
CA ASP A 264 -15.97 -38.86 19.16
C ASP A 264 -16.36 -38.29 20.54
N GLN A 265 -15.46 -37.54 21.20
CA GLN A 265 -15.84 -36.88 22.46
C GLN A 265 -16.60 -35.57 22.17
N PRO A 266 -17.77 -35.34 22.81
CA PRO A 266 -18.50 -34.10 22.61
C PRO A 266 -17.69 -32.89 23.10
N ILE A 267 -17.60 -31.84 22.27
CA ILE A 267 -16.91 -30.61 22.62
C ILE A 267 -17.58 -29.98 23.85
N PRO A 268 -16.86 -29.74 24.95
CA PRO A 268 -17.43 -29.12 26.13
C PRO A 268 -17.74 -27.65 25.83
N LEU A 269 -19.02 -27.27 25.89
CA LEU A 269 -19.49 -25.92 25.56
C LEU A 269 -18.92 -24.82 26.49
N GLU A 270 -18.50 -25.18 27.71
CA GLU A 270 -17.86 -24.29 28.68
C GLU A 270 -16.32 -24.29 28.57
N GLY A 271 -15.77 -25.11 27.66
CA GLY A 271 -14.34 -25.18 27.42
C GLY A 271 -13.83 -23.95 26.67
N ILE A 272 -12.56 -23.63 26.85
CA ILE A 272 -11.91 -22.51 26.18
C ILE A 272 -11.13 -23.06 24.97
N PRO A 273 -11.52 -22.75 23.73
CA PRO A 273 -10.77 -23.13 22.56
C PRO A 273 -9.47 -22.32 22.50
N LYS A 274 -8.39 -23.00 22.08
CA LYS A 274 -7.10 -22.39 21.75
C LYS A 274 -6.57 -22.96 20.45
N LEU A 275 -5.86 -22.14 19.69
CA LEU A 275 -5.14 -22.60 18.52
C LEU A 275 -4.05 -23.58 18.94
N ALA A 276 -4.02 -24.74 18.29
CA ALA A 276 -3.01 -25.78 18.51
C ALA A 276 -1.80 -25.64 17.57
N VAL A 277 -1.92 -24.78 16.55
CA VAL A 277 -0.89 -24.44 15.55
C VAL A 277 -0.60 -22.94 15.58
N THR A 278 0.52 -22.52 14.98
CA THR A 278 0.87 -21.09 14.84
C THR A 278 -0.03 -20.40 13.81
N LEU A 279 -0.15 -19.06 13.90
CA LEU A 279 -0.94 -18.27 12.94
C LEU A 279 -0.42 -18.41 11.51
N GLU A 280 0.89 -18.45 11.34
CA GLU A 280 1.56 -18.69 10.04
C GLU A 280 1.14 -20.02 9.43
N ALA A 281 1.06 -21.09 10.24
CA ALA A 281 0.64 -22.40 9.77
C ALA A 281 -0.88 -22.48 9.44
N LEU A 282 -1.70 -21.55 9.94
CA LEU A 282 -3.12 -21.42 9.57
C LEU A 282 -3.31 -20.64 8.28
N SER A 283 -2.43 -19.67 8.01
CA SER A 283 -2.47 -18.86 6.78
C SER A 283 -2.26 -19.70 5.52
N ASP A 284 -1.56 -20.83 5.64
CA ASP A 284 -1.31 -21.76 4.54
C ASP A 284 -2.40 -22.85 4.39
N GLN A 285 -3.43 -22.85 5.23
CA GLN A 285 -4.53 -23.84 5.17
C GLN A 285 -5.72 -23.30 4.36
N PRO A 286 -6.36 -24.13 3.52
CA PRO A 286 -7.60 -23.75 2.84
C PRO A 286 -8.75 -23.78 3.86
N LEU A 287 -9.04 -22.62 4.46
CA LEU A 287 -10.10 -22.46 5.45
C LEU A 287 -11.40 -22.02 4.78
N GLU A 288 -12.49 -22.73 5.05
CA GLU A 288 -13.81 -22.28 4.63
C GLU A 288 -14.22 -20.99 5.38
N PRO A 289 -15.13 -20.16 4.83
CA PRO A 289 -15.50 -18.90 5.45
C PRO A 289 -15.97 -19.02 6.92
N LEU A 290 -16.69 -20.09 7.27
CA LEU A 290 -17.12 -20.35 8.64
C LEU A 290 -15.97 -20.85 9.54
N GLU A 291 -15.01 -21.60 8.98
CA GLU A 291 -13.79 -22.02 9.69
C GLU A 291 -12.93 -20.81 10.04
N GLY A 292 -12.65 -19.94 9.06
CA GLY A 292 -11.91 -18.69 9.26
C GLY A 292 -12.60 -17.76 10.27
N PHE A 293 -13.93 -17.65 10.18
CA PHE A 293 -14.72 -16.90 11.14
C PHE A 293 -14.55 -17.44 12.57
N LEU A 294 -14.70 -18.75 12.77
CA LEU A 294 -14.53 -19.37 14.09
C LEU A 294 -13.11 -19.15 14.63
N LEU A 295 -12.08 -19.40 13.81
CA LEU A 295 -10.67 -19.21 14.17
C LEU A 295 -10.38 -17.77 14.59
N SER A 296 -10.95 -16.78 13.88
CA SER A 296 -10.80 -15.35 14.23
C SER A 296 -11.36 -14.98 15.62
N ARG A 297 -12.29 -15.79 16.16
CA ARG A 297 -12.91 -15.56 17.48
C ARG A 297 -12.27 -16.39 18.60
N ILE A 298 -11.33 -17.26 18.27
CA ILE A 298 -10.54 -18.02 19.25
C ILE A 298 -9.45 -17.10 19.79
N ASN A 299 -9.82 -16.30 20.78
CA ASN A 299 -8.93 -15.39 21.50
C ASN A 299 -8.30 -16.03 22.75
N GLY A 300 -8.56 -17.32 23.01
CA GLY A 300 -8.05 -18.05 24.16
C GLY A 300 -8.66 -17.69 25.51
N THR A 301 -9.74 -16.90 25.54
CA THR A 301 -10.44 -16.50 26.78
C THR A 301 -11.94 -16.76 26.75
N TRP A 302 -12.57 -16.71 25.57
CA TRP A 302 -14.00 -16.96 25.41
C TRP A 302 -14.29 -18.46 25.41
N ASP A 303 -15.43 -18.87 25.99
CA ASP A 303 -15.88 -20.26 25.91
C ASP A 303 -16.51 -20.60 24.56
N VAL A 304 -16.54 -21.90 24.24
CA VAL A 304 -17.12 -22.42 22.99
C VAL A 304 -18.55 -21.92 22.79
N ARG A 305 -19.41 -21.96 23.82
CA ARG A 305 -20.81 -21.52 23.72
C ARG A 305 -20.93 -20.06 23.27
N SER A 306 -20.08 -19.19 23.81
CA SER A 306 -20.08 -17.76 23.52
C SER A 306 -19.63 -17.48 22.09
N ILE A 307 -18.63 -18.21 21.59
CA ILE A 307 -18.17 -18.11 20.21
C ILE A 307 -19.27 -18.58 19.24
N LEU A 308 -19.90 -19.72 19.51
CA LEU A 308 -20.95 -20.28 18.64
C LEU A 308 -22.17 -19.36 18.51
N LYS A 309 -22.53 -18.62 19.57
CA LYS A 309 -23.64 -17.64 19.54
C LYS A 309 -23.43 -16.49 18.56
N LEU A 310 -22.18 -16.20 18.22
CA LEU A 310 -21.81 -15.10 17.33
C LEU A 310 -21.76 -15.55 15.86
N CYS A 311 -21.92 -16.84 15.58
CA CYS A 311 -21.84 -17.38 14.23
C CYS A 311 -23.12 -17.07 13.43
N PRO A 312 -22.98 -16.43 12.25
CA PRO A 312 -24.13 -15.99 11.45
C PRO A 312 -24.95 -17.14 10.84
N GLN A 313 -24.38 -18.34 10.75
CA GLN A 313 -25.02 -19.53 10.16
C GLN A 313 -25.67 -20.47 11.19
N GLY A 314 -25.76 -20.03 12.47
CA GLY A 314 -26.38 -20.79 13.55
C GLY A 314 -25.41 -21.66 14.35
N GLN A 315 -25.78 -21.97 15.60
CA GLN A 315 -24.90 -22.64 16.57
C GLN A 315 -24.58 -24.09 16.22
N GLU A 316 -25.52 -24.83 15.63
CA GLU A 316 -25.35 -26.24 15.28
C GLU A 316 -24.32 -26.42 14.15
N ALA A 317 -24.46 -25.65 13.07
CA ALA A 317 -23.50 -25.66 11.95
C ALA A 317 -22.10 -25.23 12.41
N ALA A 318 -22.01 -24.20 13.23
CA ALA A 318 -20.74 -23.74 13.79
C ALA A 318 -20.10 -24.76 14.73
N LEU A 319 -20.89 -25.53 15.49
CA LEU A 319 -20.38 -26.59 16.35
C LEU A 319 -19.80 -27.76 15.55
N GLU A 320 -20.44 -28.15 14.44
CA GLU A 320 -19.92 -29.18 13.53
C GLU A 320 -18.62 -28.74 12.86
N VAL A 321 -18.53 -27.48 12.42
CA VAL A 321 -17.29 -26.93 11.86
C VAL A 321 -16.18 -26.89 12.92
N LEU A 322 -16.50 -26.50 14.16
CA LEU A 322 -15.52 -26.50 15.25
C LEU A 322 -15.03 -27.94 15.58
N LYS A 323 -15.90 -28.95 15.50
CA LYS A 323 -15.49 -30.37 15.60
C LYS A 323 -14.50 -30.74 14.51
N GLY A 324 -14.77 -30.34 13.26
CA GLY A 324 -13.84 -30.53 12.14
C GLY A 324 -12.46 -29.91 12.42
N LEU A 325 -12.42 -28.68 12.91
CA LEU A 325 -11.17 -27.99 13.26
C LEU A 325 -10.37 -28.68 14.38
N VAL A 326 -11.08 -29.23 15.38
CA VAL A 326 -10.45 -30.01 16.45
C VAL A 326 -9.93 -31.35 15.92
N GLN A 327 -10.68 -32.03 15.06
CA GLN A 327 -10.26 -33.29 14.42
C GLN A 327 -9.05 -33.10 13.49
N LYS A 328 -9.00 -31.98 12.77
CA LYS A 328 -7.83 -31.56 11.97
C LYS A 328 -6.62 -31.17 12.84
N GLY A 329 -6.77 -31.08 14.16
CA GLY A 329 -5.71 -30.71 15.09
C GLY A 329 -5.34 -29.22 15.07
N LEU A 330 -6.19 -28.37 14.49
CA LEU A 330 -5.96 -26.92 14.40
C LEU A 330 -6.36 -26.20 15.68
N VAL A 331 -7.35 -26.75 16.39
CA VAL A 331 -7.90 -26.21 17.64
C VAL A 331 -7.90 -27.27 18.72
N ARG A 332 -7.53 -26.89 19.94
CA ARG A 332 -7.67 -27.71 21.15
C ARG A 332 -8.63 -27.05 22.14
N ILE A 333 -9.41 -27.84 22.85
CA ILE A 333 -10.34 -27.34 23.87
C ILE A 333 -9.78 -27.65 25.25
N GLU A 334 -9.50 -26.60 26.02
CA GLU A 334 -9.04 -26.74 27.40
C GLU A 334 -10.24 -26.70 28.35
N SER A 335 -10.30 -27.61 29.31
CA SER A 335 -11.32 -27.58 30.35
C SER A 335 -11.09 -26.37 31.25
N LYS A 336 -12.16 -25.62 31.52
CA LYS A 336 -12.13 -24.54 32.51
C LYS A 336 -11.78 -25.15 33.86
N ALA A 337 -10.63 -24.78 34.43
CA ALA A 337 -10.23 -25.25 35.75
C ALA A 337 -11.38 -24.97 36.75
N PRO A 338 -11.72 -25.92 37.65
CA PRO A 338 -12.73 -25.64 38.67
C PRO A 338 -12.24 -24.45 39.48
N ALA A 339 -13.10 -23.43 39.62
CA ALA A 339 -12.83 -22.30 40.50
C ALA A 339 -12.48 -22.87 41.88
N SER A 340 -11.25 -22.62 42.35
CA SER A 340 -10.83 -22.94 43.71
C SER A 340 -11.82 -22.27 44.66
N ARG A 341 -12.56 -23.09 45.41
CA ARG A 341 -13.45 -22.63 46.49
C ARG A 341 -12.66 -21.96 47.60
#